data_AF-A0A518DBQ6-F1
#
_entry.id   AF-A0A518DBQ6-F1
#
_cell.length_a   1.000
_cell.length_b   1.000
_cell.length_c   1.000
_cell.angle_alpha   90.00
_cell.angle_beta   90.00
_cell.angle_gamma   90.00
#
_symmetry.space_group_name_H-M   'P 1'
#
loop_
_entity.id
_entity.type
_entity.pdbx_description
1 polymer ?
#
loop_
_entity_poly.entity_id
_entity_poly.type
_entity_poly.pdbx_seq_one_letter_code
_entity_poly.pdbx_strand_id
1 'polypeptide(L)'
;MKLIKPAIAVLLVLATGHLHAQWSPLSDFETLNLGPVGGQGGWTTTTGTGNAAYAVAADPANPANKALLATGFNENAYIPLGASAIADGTTGTLFFRMRTSDLSDLVFGSSDVAAPAGFGDYEGYMVMGVNGAPAVNTWKVRAGAGFANFEAYAADTWYNVWVVLDNAADTNSLYISQGSGAATLLGSGAFRNGTADPLVSLNLRMGASHNTNNAQGYLDDIYVDKSGQNLAIPSGIGSVALPGDVNLNGVVDINDYFLIRDHFRQAVADPKLGDLTGPSSVRDGIVDFYDFAEWKANAPPQAVALALGLPVPEPGSLTLLVGTAFVLAIRRRSR
;
A
#
# COMPACT_ATOMS: atom_id res chain seq x y z
N MET A 1 41.60 -52.38 -16.68
CA MET A 1 41.16 -50.97 -16.83
C MET A 1 39.96 -50.73 -15.93
N LYS A 2 40.15 -50.13 -14.76
CA LYS A 2 39.05 -49.76 -13.85
C LYS A 2 38.57 -48.37 -14.23
N LEU A 3 37.31 -48.25 -14.67
CA LEU A 3 36.66 -46.96 -14.93
C LEU A 3 36.48 -46.20 -13.61
N ILE A 4 37.09 -45.02 -13.51
CA ILE A 4 36.81 -44.02 -12.47
C ILE A 4 35.65 -43.16 -13.01
N LYS A 5 34.51 -43.18 -12.32
CA LYS A 5 33.40 -42.25 -12.62
C LYS A 5 33.70 -40.88 -11.99
N PRO A 6 33.55 -39.77 -12.72
CA PRO A 6 33.73 -38.44 -12.14
C PRO A 6 32.50 -38.10 -11.28
N ALA A 7 32.75 -37.65 -10.05
CA ALA A 7 31.72 -37.04 -9.21
C ALA A 7 31.46 -35.62 -9.72
N ILE A 8 30.24 -35.38 -10.22
CA ILE A 8 29.75 -34.04 -10.54
C ILE A 8 29.42 -33.37 -9.20
N ALA A 9 30.22 -32.38 -8.81
CA ALA A 9 29.90 -31.50 -7.70
C ALA A 9 28.83 -30.51 -8.17
N VAL A 10 27.61 -30.65 -7.67
CA VAL A 10 26.55 -29.65 -7.84
C VAL A 10 26.87 -28.50 -6.87
N LEU A 11 27.30 -27.37 -7.42
CA LEU A 11 27.47 -26.12 -6.68
C LEU A 11 26.09 -25.53 -6.44
N LEU A 12 25.56 -25.70 -5.22
CA LEU A 12 24.33 -25.06 -4.79
C LEU A 12 24.63 -23.58 -4.51
N VAL A 13 24.28 -22.70 -5.45
CA VAL A 13 24.27 -21.25 -5.21
C VAL A 13 23.09 -20.96 -4.28
N LEU A 14 23.35 -20.87 -2.98
CA LEU A 14 22.42 -20.28 -2.03
C LEU A 14 22.36 -18.79 -2.34
N ALA A 15 21.30 -18.35 -3.02
CA ALA A 15 20.93 -16.94 -3.04
C ALA A 15 20.70 -16.53 -1.58
N THR A 16 21.60 -15.72 -1.03
CA THR A 16 21.41 -15.10 0.28
C THR A 16 20.32 -14.05 0.12
N GLY A 17 19.05 -14.49 0.22
CA GLY A 17 17.97 -13.56 0.51
C GLY A 17 18.31 -12.88 1.83
N HIS A 18 18.57 -11.58 1.79
CA HIS A 18 18.66 -10.80 3.01
C HIS A 18 17.31 -10.94 3.71
N LEU A 19 17.30 -11.53 4.91
CA LEU A 19 16.15 -11.47 5.79
C LEU A 19 16.07 -10.01 6.26
N HIS A 20 15.34 -9.18 5.53
CA HIS A 20 15.00 -7.83 6.01
C HIS A 20 14.14 -7.98 7.27
N ALA A 21 14.33 -7.09 8.24
CA ALA A 21 13.47 -7.06 9.41
C ALA A 21 12.02 -6.79 8.99
N GLN A 22 11.09 -7.23 9.83
CA GLN A 22 9.67 -7.03 9.59
C GLN A 22 9.30 -5.55 9.80
N TRP A 23 8.46 -5.02 8.92
CA TRP A 23 7.85 -3.70 9.06
C TRP A 23 7.27 -3.50 10.47
N SER A 24 7.63 -2.37 11.10
CA SER A 24 7.03 -1.94 12.37
C SER A 24 5.90 -0.95 12.08
N PRO A 25 4.64 -1.25 12.43
CA PRO A 25 3.53 -0.31 12.25
C PRO A 25 3.71 0.89 13.18
N LEU A 26 3.45 2.08 12.65
CA LEU A 26 3.48 3.32 13.41
C LEU A 26 2.08 3.92 13.58
N SER A 27 1.28 3.98 12.52
CA SER A 27 -0.10 4.49 12.58
C SER A 27 -0.89 4.04 11.34
N ASP A 28 -2.07 3.47 11.58
CA ASP A 28 -3.10 3.13 10.57
C ASP A 28 -4.41 3.89 10.78
N PHE A 29 -4.49 4.74 11.82
CA PHE A 29 -5.64 5.59 12.17
C PHE A 29 -6.96 4.87 12.53
N GLU A 30 -7.08 3.57 12.30
CA GLU A 30 -8.32 2.79 12.44
C GLU A 30 -8.90 2.84 13.86
N THR A 31 -8.02 2.81 14.86
CA THR A 31 -8.40 2.84 16.28
C THR A 31 -8.66 4.24 16.83
N LEU A 32 -8.37 5.30 16.06
CA LEU A 32 -8.47 6.68 16.51
C LEU A 32 -9.88 7.25 16.28
N ASN A 33 -10.24 8.29 17.05
CA ASN A 33 -11.51 8.97 16.91
C ASN A 33 -11.44 10.00 15.78
N LEU A 34 -12.51 10.11 15.00
CA LEU A 34 -12.67 11.16 14.00
C LEU A 34 -12.53 12.56 14.64
N GLY A 35 -11.92 13.49 13.93
CA GLY A 35 -11.63 14.84 14.41
C GLY A 35 -10.14 15.10 14.62
N PRO A 36 -9.76 16.15 15.38
CA PRO A 36 -8.37 16.57 15.51
C PRO A 36 -7.43 15.43 15.93
N VAL A 37 -6.33 15.22 15.20
CA VAL A 37 -5.39 14.12 15.48
C VAL A 37 -4.47 14.43 16.68
N GLY A 38 -4.24 15.71 16.99
CA GLY A 38 -3.36 16.12 18.08
C GLY A 38 -3.78 15.53 19.43
N GLY A 39 -2.87 14.80 20.06
CA GLY A 39 -3.11 14.09 21.31
C GLY A 39 -3.67 12.66 21.15
N GLN A 40 -3.91 12.20 19.92
CA GLN A 40 -4.35 10.83 19.62
C GLN A 40 -3.21 10.01 18.99
N GLY A 41 -3.07 8.73 19.36
CA GLY A 41 -2.15 7.81 18.68
C GLY A 41 -0.67 8.25 18.66
N GLY A 42 -0.24 9.09 19.62
CA GLY A 42 1.12 9.65 19.66
C GLY A 42 1.34 10.86 18.76
N TRP A 43 0.34 11.29 17.99
CA TRP A 43 0.43 12.48 17.14
C TRP A 43 0.39 13.75 17.97
N THR A 44 1.26 14.69 17.61
CA THR A 44 1.25 16.06 18.13
C THR A 44 1.08 17.02 16.96
N THR A 45 0.21 18.01 17.13
CA THR A 45 0.01 19.09 16.18
C THR A 45 0.53 20.38 16.77
N THR A 46 1.34 21.11 16.01
CA THR A 46 1.81 22.44 16.39
C THR A 46 0.82 23.49 15.90
N THR A 47 0.50 24.47 16.74
CA THR A 47 -0.31 25.64 16.36
C THR A 47 0.61 26.84 16.15
N GLY A 48 0.48 27.53 15.03
CA GLY A 48 1.34 28.65 14.67
C GLY A 48 0.59 29.80 14.00
N THR A 49 1.27 30.54 13.13
CA THR A 49 0.65 31.58 12.29
C THR A 49 -0.03 31.01 11.03
N GLY A 50 -0.06 29.68 10.90
CA GLY A 50 -0.73 28.98 9.83
C GLY A 50 -2.21 28.77 10.14
N ASN A 51 -2.87 27.97 9.31
CA ASN A 51 -4.22 27.49 9.57
C ASN A 51 -4.38 26.01 9.19
N ALA A 52 -3.26 25.27 9.16
CA ALA A 52 -3.30 23.87 8.79
C ALA A 52 -4.10 23.08 9.83
N ALA A 53 -4.97 22.19 9.38
CA ALA A 53 -5.76 21.35 10.25
C ALA A 53 -5.47 19.88 9.93
N TYR A 54 -5.15 19.14 10.98
CA TYR A 54 -4.82 17.71 10.93
C TYR A 54 -5.88 16.95 11.71
N ALA A 55 -6.61 16.09 11.01
CA ALA A 55 -7.73 15.35 11.59
C ALA A 55 -7.75 13.91 11.09
N VAL A 56 -8.14 13.00 11.97
CA VAL A 56 -8.58 11.68 11.55
C VAL A 56 -9.92 11.85 10.85
N ALA A 57 -9.99 11.42 9.60
CA ALA A 57 -11.16 11.50 8.75
C ALA A 57 -11.42 10.14 8.07
N ALA A 58 -12.61 9.95 7.52
CA ALA A 58 -12.85 8.81 6.64
C ALA A 58 -11.98 8.92 5.38
N ASP A 59 -11.43 7.80 4.92
CA ASP A 59 -10.75 7.73 3.63
C ASP A 59 -11.74 8.07 2.51
N PRO A 60 -11.42 9.05 1.62
CA PRO A 60 -12.33 9.48 0.56
C PRO A 60 -12.63 8.39 -0.49
N ALA A 61 -11.77 7.38 -0.63
CA ALA A 61 -11.98 6.25 -1.53
C ALA A 61 -12.65 5.06 -0.84
N ASN A 62 -12.59 4.99 0.50
CA ASN A 62 -13.22 3.94 1.29
C ASN A 62 -13.71 4.50 2.64
N PRO A 63 -14.99 4.92 2.76
CA PRO A 63 -15.50 5.54 3.98
C PRO A 63 -15.48 4.64 5.23
N ALA A 64 -15.25 3.33 5.08
CA ALA A 64 -15.07 2.40 6.20
C ALA A 64 -13.65 2.44 6.79
N ASN A 65 -12.67 2.93 6.03
CA ASN A 65 -11.29 3.15 6.45
C ASN A 65 -11.13 4.58 6.98
N LYS A 66 -10.13 4.81 7.84
CA LYS A 66 -9.76 6.14 8.32
C LYS A 66 -8.37 6.51 7.80
N ALA A 67 -8.13 7.80 7.68
CA ALA A 67 -6.83 8.33 7.30
C ALA A 67 -6.60 9.68 8.00
N LEU A 68 -5.35 10.12 8.02
CA LEU A 68 -5.03 11.49 8.42
C LEU A 68 -5.30 12.45 7.28
N LEU A 69 -6.31 13.29 7.45
CA LEU A 69 -6.58 14.45 6.60
C LEU A 69 -5.74 15.65 7.07
N ALA A 70 -5.00 16.23 6.13
CA ALA A 70 -4.31 17.51 6.26
C ALA A 70 -4.95 18.53 5.31
N THR A 71 -5.29 19.70 5.86
CA THR A 71 -5.84 20.86 5.11
C THR A 71 -5.16 22.14 5.58
N GLY A 72 -5.39 23.27 4.90
CA GLY A 72 -4.80 24.56 5.25
C GLY A 72 -3.27 24.58 5.04
N PHE A 73 -2.56 25.53 5.67
CA PHE A 73 -1.13 25.72 5.37
C PHE A 73 -0.30 26.10 6.60
N ASN A 74 1.01 25.83 6.51
CA ASN A 74 2.06 26.33 7.41
C ASN A 74 1.98 25.93 8.90
N GLU A 75 1.46 24.74 9.19
CA GLU A 75 1.60 24.10 10.50
C GLU A 75 2.17 22.69 10.34
N ASN A 76 2.46 22.01 11.45
CA ASN A 76 3.01 20.65 11.42
C ASN A 76 2.19 19.70 12.28
N ALA A 77 2.08 18.46 11.84
CA ALA A 77 1.78 17.32 12.68
C ALA A 77 2.98 16.38 12.68
N TYR A 78 3.35 15.85 13.84
CA TYR A 78 4.45 14.90 13.94
C TYR A 78 4.11 13.74 14.87
N ILE A 79 4.83 12.64 14.69
CA ILE A 79 4.73 11.42 15.50
C ILE A 79 6.14 10.92 15.82
N PRO A 80 6.46 10.62 17.09
CA PRO A 80 7.77 10.06 17.45
C PRO A 80 7.92 8.63 16.94
N LEU A 81 9.11 8.27 16.47
CA LEU A 81 9.44 6.92 16.03
C LEU A 81 9.65 5.95 17.20
N GLY A 82 10.02 6.46 18.37
CA GLY A 82 10.26 5.64 19.56
C GLY A 82 11.29 4.53 19.31
N ALA A 83 10.90 3.28 19.56
CA ALA A 83 11.77 2.12 19.33
C ALA A 83 12.10 1.88 17.84
N SER A 84 11.37 2.52 16.93
CA SER A 84 11.58 2.47 15.47
C SER A 84 12.48 3.58 14.94
N ALA A 85 13.12 4.37 15.82
CA ALA A 85 14.11 5.36 15.40
C ALA A 85 15.20 4.73 14.52
N ILE A 86 15.59 5.45 13.46
CA ILE A 86 16.65 5.03 12.54
C ILE A 86 17.95 5.58 13.12
N ALA A 87 18.88 4.68 13.48
CA ALA A 87 20.12 5.08 14.13
C ALA A 87 21.02 5.89 13.19
N ASP A 88 21.82 6.77 13.77
CA ASP A 88 22.92 7.43 13.06
C ASP A 88 23.79 6.40 12.33
N GLY A 89 24.23 6.75 11.13
CA GLY A 89 25.09 5.89 10.31
C GLY A 89 24.40 4.63 9.76
N THR A 90 23.06 4.55 9.78
CA THR A 90 22.31 3.40 9.25
C THR A 90 21.32 3.80 8.15
N THR A 91 20.87 2.80 7.39
CA THR A 91 19.77 2.97 6.43
C THR A 91 18.46 2.46 7.05
N GLY A 92 17.39 3.21 6.87
CA GLY A 92 16.03 2.76 7.15
C GLY A 92 15.09 3.10 6.01
N THR A 93 13.88 2.56 6.05
CA THR A 93 12.83 2.84 5.06
C THR A 93 11.54 3.20 5.77
N LEU A 94 10.93 4.30 5.33
CA LEU A 94 9.56 4.64 5.64
C LEU A 94 8.67 4.09 4.54
N PHE A 95 7.57 3.47 4.92
CA PHE A 95 6.47 3.16 4.02
C PHE A 95 5.22 3.90 4.50
N PHE A 96 4.44 4.45 3.57
CA PHE A 96 3.13 5.03 3.84
C PHE A 96 2.29 5.09 2.58
N ARG A 97 0.97 5.16 2.74
CA ARG A 97 0.05 5.53 1.66
C ARG A 97 -0.21 7.02 1.67
N MET A 98 -0.24 7.65 0.50
CA MET A 98 -0.44 9.09 0.37
C MET A 98 -1.37 9.39 -0.81
N ARG A 99 -2.25 10.39 -0.62
CA ARG A 99 -3.17 10.91 -1.64
C ARG A 99 -3.27 12.42 -1.47
N THR A 100 -3.38 13.14 -2.58
CA THR A 100 -3.74 14.56 -2.53
C THR A 100 -4.82 14.91 -3.54
N SER A 101 -5.59 15.95 -3.26
CA SER A 101 -6.37 16.64 -4.29
C SER A 101 -5.44 17.30 -5.31
N ASP A 102 -6.03 17.88 -6.35
CA ASP A 102 -5.28 18.63 -7.36
C ASP A 102 -4.56 19.84 -6.74
N LEU A 103 -3.38 20.14 -7.27
CA LEU A 103 -2.52 21.26 -6.90
C LEU A 103 -2.23 21.38 -5.38
N SER A 104 -1.84 20.27 -4.77
CA SER A 104 -1.47 20.21 -3.35
C SER A 104 0.03 20.51 -3.11
N ASP A 105 0.42 20.60 -1.84
CA ASP A 105 1.80 20.84 -1.38
C ASP A 105 2.02 20.09 -0.05
N LEU A 106 1.73 18.79 -0.07
CA LEU A 106 1.80 17.89 1.09
C LEU A 106 3.23 17.37 1.24
N VAL A 107 3.84 17.62 2.40
CA VAL A 107 5.24 17.29 2.71
C VAL A 107 5.28 16.24 3.81
N PHE A 108 5.99 15.14 3.59
CA PHE A 108 6.19 14.12 4.61
C PHE A 108 7.63 13.59 4.62
N GLY A 109 8.16 13.34 5.81
CA GLY A 109 9.51 12.83 5.97
C GLY A 109 9.97 12.76 7.41
N SER A 110 11.28 12.68 7.57
CA SER A 110 11.96 12.36 8.83
C SER A 110 12.64 13.58 9.45
N SER A 111 12.93 13.47 10.75
CA SER A 111 13.63 14.47 11.54
C SER A 111 14.45 13.79 12.64
N ASP A 112 15.61 14.36 12.95
CA ASP A 112 16.44 14.08 14.13
C ASP A 112 15.98 14.87 15.38
N VAL A 113 15.02 15.78 15.21
CA VAL A 113 14.40 16.54 16.29
C VAL A 113 13.18 15.78 16.81
N ALA A 114 13.05 15.67 18.14
CA ALA A 114 11.92 14.97 18.77
C ALA A 114 10.56 15.67 18.59
N ALA A 115 10.58 16.99 18.45
CA ALA A 115 9.40 17.84 18.27
C ALA A 115 9.66 18.88 17.16
N PRO A 116 9.65 18.45 15.89
CA PRO A 116 9.93 19.34 14.76
C PRO A 116 8.87 20.44 14.67
N ALA A 117 9.32 21.68 14.54
CA ALA A 117 8.50 22.88 14.52
C ALA A 117 8.48 23.56 13.14
N GLY A 118 9.37 23.18 12.23
CA GLY A 118 9.35 23.74 10.89
C GLY A 118 10.19 23.01 9.87
N PHE A 119 10.30 23.66 8.72
CA PHE A 119 11.03 23.15 7.57
C PHE A 119 12.50 22.82 7.90
N GLY A 120 13.14 23.63 8.75
CA GLY A 120 14.53 23.45 9.14
C GLY A 120 14.83 22.17 9.92
N ASP A 121 13.82 21.53 10.50
CA ASP A 121 13.98 20.34 11.33
C ASP A 121 13.82 19.04 10.51
N TYR A 122 13.48 19.14 9.23
CA TYR A 122 13.43 17.97 8.36
C TYR A 122 14.82 17.56 7.91
N GLU A 123 15.08 16.27 7.84
CA GLU A 123 16.24 15.71 7.13
C GLU A 123 15.85 15.23 5.73
N GLY A 124 15.62 13.93 5.56
CA GLY A 124 15.11 13.34 4.33
C GLY A 124 13.58 13.41 4.28
N TYR A 125 13.04 14.01 3.21
CA TYR A 125 11.60 14.11 2.98
C TYR A 125 11.24 14.21 1.50
N MET A 126 9.94 14.03 1.23
CA MET A 126 9.33 14.11 -0.08
C MET A 126 8.17 15.11 -0.09
N VAL A 127 7.74 15.53 -1.29
CA VAL A 127 6.60 16.43 -1.48
C VAL A 127 5.71 15.94 -2.62
N MET A 128 4.40 15.83 -2.38
CA MET A 128 3.38 15.87 -3.42
C MET A 128 3.00 17.33 -3.64
N GLY A 129 3.73 17.98 -4.57
CA GLY A 129 3.71 19.43 -4.74
C GLY A 129 3.22 19.86 -6.11
N VAL A 130 3.41 21.16 -6.38
CA VAL A 130 3.19 21.78 -7.70
C VAL A 130 4.47 22.37 -8.27
N ASN A 131 4.65 22.31 -9.58
CA ASN A 131 5.77 22.95 -10.28
C ASN A 131 5.33 23.53 -11.64
N GLY A 132 6.08 24.49 -12.19
CA GLY A 132 5.86 25.04 -13.53
C GLY A 132 4.81 26.15 -13.63
N ALA A 133 4.67 26.68 -14.85
CA ALA A 133 3.66 27.67 -15.26
C ALA A 133 3.13 27.31 -16.66
N PRO A 134 1.91 26.74 -16.79
CA PRO A 134 0.91 26.51 -15.75
C PRO A 134 1.37 25.49 -14.69
N ALA A 135 0.81 25.60 -13.48
CA ALA A 135 1.13 24.72 -12.37
C ALA A 135 0.68 23.28 -12.69
N VAL A 136 1.56 22.31 -12.47
CA VAL A 136 1.28 20.89 -12.62
C VAL A 136 1.64 20.15 -11.34
N ASN A 137 0.86 19.10 -11.02
CA ASN A 137 1.19 18.17 -9.95
C ASN A 137 2.55 17.54 -10.22
N THR A 138 3.41 17.49 -9.21
CA THR A 138 4.79 17.05 -9.37
C THR A 138 5.29 16.40 -8.09
N TRP A 139 5.81 15.18 -8.21
CA TRP A 139 6.59 14.57 -7.14
C TRP A 139 7.90 15.29 -6.95
N LYS A 140 8.30 15.50 -5.70
CA LYS A 140 9.58 16.10 -5.35
C LYS A 140 10.25 15.30 -4.26
N VAL A 141 11.57 15.24 -4.33
CA VAL A 141 12.40 14.79 -3.21
C VAL A 141 13.33 15.92 -2.79
N ARG A 142 13.59 16.01 -1.49
CA ARG A 142 14.58 16.96 -0.98
C ARG A 142 15.94 16.68 -1.61
N ALA A 143 16.61 17.72 -2.11
CA ALA A 143 17.94 17.63 -2.72
C ALA A 143 18.86 18.72 -2.15
N GLY A 144 19.26 18.56 -0.88
CA GLY A 144 20.12 19.54 -0.20
C GLY A 144 19.37 20.84 0.11
N ALA A 145 19.73 21.96 -0.51
CA ALA A 145 19.06 23.25 -0.31
C ALA A 145 17.74 23.40 -1.08
N GLY A 146 17.51 22.59 -2.13
CA GLY A 146 16.37 22.68 -3.03
C GLY A 146 15.60 21.38 -3.19
N PHE A 147 14.94 21.21 -4.33
CA PHE A 147 14.17 20.02 -4.68
C PHE A 147 14.58 19.50 -6.06
N ALA A 148 14.66 18.18 -6.19
CA ALA A 148 14.57 17.54 -7.49
C ALA A 148 13.09 17.27 -7.79
N ASN A 149 12.65 17.64 -8.99
CA ASN A 149 11.29 17.46 -9.47
C ASN A 149 11.26 16.27 -10.43
N PHE A 150 10.23 15.44 -10.32
CA PHE A 150 10.08 14.24 -11.14
C PHE A 150 8.75 14.26 -11.91
N GLU A 151 8.28 13.09 -12.31
CA GLU A 151 7.04 12.93 -13.05
C GLU A 151 5.82 13.48 -12.30
N ALA A 152 4.75 13.75 -13.05
CA ALA A 152 3.50 14.20 -12.50
C ALA A 152 2.77 13.04 -11.80
N TYR A 153 2.05 13.36 -10.71
CA TYR A 153 1.08 12.46 -10.11
C TYR A 153 -0.34 12.79 -10.55
N ALA A 154 -1.21 11.79 -10.53
CA ALA A 154 -2.64 11.98 -10.68
C ALA A 154 -3.21 12.46 -9.35
N ALA A 155 -4.00 13.53 -9.39
CA ALA A 155 -4.81 13.93 -8.25
C ALA A 155 -5.76 12.80 -7.85
N ASP A 156 -6.22 12.80 -6.60
CA ASP A 156 -7.28 11.92 -6.11
C ASP A 156 -6.96 10.43 -6.28
N THR A 157 -5.67 10.10 -6.20
CA THR A 157 -5.15 8.75 -6.37
C THR A 157 -4.28 8.39 -5.17
N TRP A 158 -4.50 7.20 -4.62
CA TRP A 158 -3.66 6.64 -3.56
C TRP A 158 -2.38 6.05 -4.16
N TYR A 159 -1.25 6.40 -3.56
CA TYR A 159 0.06 5.86 -3.89
C TYR A 159 0.65 5.16 -2.67
N ASN A 160 1.28 4.01 -2.90
CA ASN A 160 2.25 3.48 -1.96
C ASN A 160 3.55 4.26 -2.14
N VAL A 161 4.12 4.74 -1.04
CA VAL A 161 5.33 5.55 -1.06
C VAL A 161 6.36 4.93 -0.13
N TRP A 162 7.57 4.75 -0.65
CA TRP A 162 8.74 4.42 0.15
C TRP A 162 9.73 5.58 0.13
N VAL A 163 10.18 5.97 1.31
CA VAL A 163 11.32 6.88 1.45
C VAL A 163 12.43 6.10 2.13
N VAL A 164 13.43 5.70 1.35
CA VAL A 164 14.65 5.09 1.85
C VAL A 164 15.54 6.21 2.35
N LEU A 165 15.94 6.15 3.61
CA LEU A 165 16.73 7.16 4.31
C LEU A 165 18.08 6.53 4.64
N ASP A 166 19.13 7.00 3.96
CA ASP A 166 20.51 6.62 4.27
C ASP A 166 21.12 7.74 5.11
N ASN A 167 21.08 7.54 6.44
CA ASN A 167 21.57 8.51 7.39
C ASN A 167 23.12 8.61 7.33
N ALA A 168 23.83 7.51 7.05
CA ALA A 168 25.29 7.54 6.90
C ALA A 168 25.76 8.43 5.73
N ALA A 169 24.98 8.46 4.65
CA ALA A 169 25.30 9.24 3.46
C ALA A 169 24.57 10.59 3.39
N ASP A 170 23.70 10.91 4.36
CA ASP A 170 22.78 12.05 4.30
C ASP A 170 21.97 12.10 2.99
N THR A 171 21.42 10.96 2.56
CA THR A 171 20.62 10.87 1.32
C THR A 171 19.28 10.21 1.52
N ASN A 172 18.34 10.53 0.63
CA ASN A 172 17.07 9.83 0.54
C ASN A 172 16.75 9.40 -0.89
N SER A 173 15.97 8.33 -1.01
CA SER A 173 15.46 7.84 -2.29
C SER A 173 13.95 7.62 -2.18
N LEU A 174 13.22 8.12 -3.17
CA LEU A 174 11.77 8.06 -3.26
C LEU A 174 11.37 6.98 -4.25
N TYR A 175 10.60 6.00 -3.77
CA TYR A 175 9.95 5.00 -4.61
C TYR A 175 8.45 5.13 -4.48
N ILE A 176 7.74 4.80 -5.56
CA ILE A 176 6.28 4.81 -5.60
C ILE A 176 5.74 3.55 -6.26
N SER A 177 4.50 3.20 -5.92
CA SER A 177 3.66 2.28 -6.70
C SER A 177 2.19 2.59 -6.46
N GLN A 178 1.32 1.84 -7.13
CA GLN A 178 -0.13 1.86 -6.94
C GLN A 178 -0.63 0.43 -6.74
N GLY A 179 -1.72 0.25 -5.98
CA GLY A 179 -2.29 -1.07 -5.68
C GLY A 179 -1.25 -2.03 -5.08
N SER A 180 -1.17 -3.25 -5.60
CA SER A 180 -0.12 -4.22 -5.23
C SER A 180 1.15 -4.15 -6.10
N GLY A 181 1.34 -3.06 -6.86
CA GLY A 181 2.48 -2.92 -7.76
C GLY A 181 3.82 -2.87 -7.03
N ALA A 182 4.87 -3.36 -7.69
CA ALA A 182 6.24 -3.28 -7.17
C ALA A 182 6.73 -1.83 -7.06
N ALA A 183 7.53 -1.53 -6.04
CA ALA A 183 8.11 -0.21 -5.85
C ALA A 183 8.99 0.18 -7.05
N THR A 184 8.77 1.38 -7.59
CA THR A 184 9.56 1.94 -8.70
C THR A 184 10.32 3.17 -8.20
N LEU A 185 11.64 3.20 -8.39
CA LEU A 185 12.46 4.36 -8.03
C LEU A 185 12.04 5.54 -8.89
N LEU A 186 11.62 6.63 -8.25
CA LEU A 186 11.32 7.87 -8.93
C LEU A 186 12.54 8.80 -8.95
N GLY A 187 13.31 8.80 -7.86
CA GLY A 187 14.59 9.50 -7.80
C GLY A 187 15.13 9.64 -6.38
N SER A 188 16.26 10.32 -6.27
CA SER A 188 17.01 10.47 -5.02
C SER A 188 17.47 11.90 -4.80
N GLY A 189 17.78 12.23 -3.56
CA GLY A 189 18.37 13.50 -3.19
C GLY A 189 19.14 13.43 -1.87
N ALA A 190 19.56 14.59 -1.39
CA ALA A 190 20.28 14.74 -0.13
C ALA A 190 19.34 15.23 0.96
N PHE A 191 19.63 14.86 2.20
CA PHE A 191 19.02 15.45 3.39
C PHE A 191 19.15 16.97 3.36
N ARG A 192 18.23 17.64 4.04
CA ARG A 192 18.14 19.10 4.00
C ARG A 192 19.40 19.77 4.54
N ASN A 193 19.84 19.34 5.73
CA ASN A 193 20.95 19.89 6.48
C ASN A 193 21.97 18.80 6.83
N GLY A 194 21.57 17.52 6.75
CA GLY A 194 22.40 16.40 7.15
C GLY A 194 22.44 16.29 8.67
N THR A 195 22.69 15.09 9.17
CA THR A 195 22.68 14.84 10.61
C THR A 195 23.73 13.79 11.00
N ALA A 196 24.22 13.88 12.23
CA ALA A 196 25.01 12.84 12.89
C ALA A 196 24.22 12.23 14.07
N ASP A 197 22.91 12.48 14.10
CA ASP A 197 21.99 12.02 15.11
C ASP A 197 21.00 11.01 14.50
N PRO A 198 20.40 10.13 15.34
CA PRO A 198 19.32 9.26 14.90
C PRO A 198 18.13 10.07 14.39
N LEU A 199 17.42 9.55 13.38
CA LEU A 199 16.11 10.06 13.01
C LEU A 199 15.08 9.52 14.00
N VAL A 200 14.42 10.42 14.72
CA VAL A 200 13.58 10.11 15.89
C VAL A 200 12.11 10.49 15.74
N SER A 201 11.74 11.25 14.72
CA SER A 201 10.34 11.59 14.45
C SER A 201 10.02 11.64 12.96
N LEU A 202 8.73 11.48 12.64
CA LEU A 202 8.19 11.77 11.31
C LEU A 202 7.36 13.04 11.37
N ASN A 203 7.50 13.88 10.36
CA ASN A 203 6.87 15.19 10.29
C ASN A 203 6.03 15.33 9.02
N LEU A 204 4.80 15.80 9.18
CA LEU A 204 3.85 16.13 8.13
C LEU A 204 3.61 17.63 8.12
N ARG A 205 3.76 18.27 6.96
CA ARG A 205 3.55 19.71 6.81
C ARG A 205 2.82 20.03 5.52
N MET A 206 1.95 21.04 5.58
CA MET A 206 1.38 21.67 4.39
C MET A 206 2.22 22.88 3.99
N GLY A 207 2.76 22.86 2.77
CA GLY A 207 3.52 23.96 2.20
C GLY A 207 2.66 25.20 1.93
N ALA A 208 3.31 26.36 1.77
CA ALA A 208 2.60 27.63 1.60
C ALA A 208 1.76 27.67 0.32
N SER A 209 2.16 26.94 -0.73
CA SER A 209 1.43 26.88 -2.01
C SER A 209 0.07 26.18 -1.89
N HIS A 210 -0.20 25.53 -0.75
CA HIS A 210 -1.46 24.87 -0.47
C HIS A 210 -2.60 25.86 -0.18
N ASN A 211 -2.30 27.12 0.14
CA ASN A 211 -3.26 28.12 0.60
C ASN A 211 -4.26 28.61 -0.47
N THR A 212 -3.98 28.45 -1.77
CA THR A 212 -4.85 28.97 -2.84
C THR A 212 -5.89 27.97 -3.35
N ASN A 213 -5.83 26.69 -2.95
CA ASN A 213 -6.46 25.62 -3.75
C ASN A 213 -7.51 24.77 -3.01
N ASN A 214 -7.90 25.08 -1.77
CA ASN A 214 -8.73 24.19 -0.93
C ASN A 214 -8.23 22.74 -0.95
N ALA A 215 -6.92 22.57 -1.11
CA ALA A 215 -6.36 21.28 -1.36
C ALA A 215 -6.47 20.41 -0.10
N GLN A 216 -6.43 19.10 -0.30
CA GLN A 216 -6.49 18.12 0.76
C GLN A 216 -5.34 17.16 0.58
N GLY A 217 -4.71 16.81 1.69
CA GLY A 217 -3.73 15.75 1.77
C GLY A 217 -4.26 14.63 2.66
N TYR A 218 -4.04 13.39 2.26
CA TYR A 218 -4.34 12.21 3.06
C TYR A 218 -3.07 11.38 3.21
N LEU A 219 -2.83 10.93 4.44
CA LEU A 219 -1.75 10.02 4.81
C LEU A 219 -2.35 8.84 5.57
N ASP A 220 -1.92 7.64 5.25
CA ASP A 220 -2.39 6.41 5.88
C ASP A 220 -1.28 5.35 5.93
N ASP A 221 -1.49 4.29 6.72
CA ASP A 221 -0.68 3.07 6.77
C ASP A 221 0.83 3.34 6.88
N ILE A 222 1.25 3.95 7.99
CA ILE A 222 2.63 4.36 8.21
C ILE A 222 3.41 3.23 8.88
N TYR A 223 4.48 2.79 8.23
CA TYR A 223 5.38 1.74 8.69
C TYR A 223 6.83 2.16 8.58
N VAL A 224 7.65 1.56 9.43
CA VAL A 224 9.10 1.82 9.47
C VAL A 224 9.84 0.50 9.50
N ASP A 225 10.85 0.39 8.64
CA ASP A 225 11.86 -0.66 8.71
C ASP A 225 13.22 -0.01 8.91
N LYS A 226 13.80 -0.19 10.10
CA LYS A 226 15.11 0.37 10.47
C LYS A 226 16.29 -0.55 10.14
N SER A 227 16.05 -1.69 9.48
CA SER A 227 17.10 -2.67 9.17
C SER A 227 17.79 -2.43 7.83
N GLY A 228 17.25 -1.53 7.00
CA GLY A 228 17.83 -1.17 5.72
C GLY A 228 16.79 -0.68 4.72
N GLN A 229 17.15 -0.76 3.44
CA GLN A 229 16.22 -0.57 2.33
C GLN A 229 15.22 -1.75 2.29
N ASN A 230 13.93 -1.49 2.43
CA ASN A 230 12.87 -2.48 2.26
C ASN A 230 11.80 -1.95 1.30
N LEU A 231 11.66 -2.58 0.14
CA LEU A 231 10.75 -2.15 -0.92
C LEU A 231 9.51 -3.04 -1.06
N ALA A 232 9.27 -3.93 -0.09
CA ALA A 232 8.03 -4.68 -0.02
C ALA A 232 6.90 -3.80 0.52
N ILE A 233 5.67 -4.04 0.07
CA ILE A 233 4.47 -3.49 0.72
C ILE A 233 4.31 -4.21 2.07
N PRO A 234 4.08 -3.50 3.20
CA PRO A 234 3.79 -4.15 4.47
C PRO A 234 2.55 -5.04 4.37
N SER A 235 2.60 -6.20 5.03
CA SER A 235 1.48 -7.14 5.02
C SER A 235 0.24 -6.49 5.64
N GLY A 236 -0.90 -6.60 4.95
CA GLY A 236 -2.16 -5.99 5.39
C GLY A 236 -2.43 -4.62 4.75
N ILE A 237 -1.47 -4.03 4.04
CA ILE A 237 -1.65 -2.75 3.34
C ILE A 237 -2.13 -2.93 1.92
N GLY A 238 -2.96 -1.98 1.46
CA GLY A 238 -3.68 -2.10 0.19
C GLY A 238 -4.87 -3.04 0.28
N SER A 239 -5.17 -3.56 1.47
CA SER A 239 -6.34 -4.41 1.73
C SER A 239 -7.64 -3.61 1.89
N VAL A 240 -7.83 -2.61 1.05
CA VAL A 240 -9.17 -2.06 0.84
C VAL A 240 -9.97 -3.21 0.25
N ALA A 241 -10.88 -3.78 1.05
CA ALA A 241 -11.91 -4.66 0.52
C ALA A 241 -12.82 -3.82 -0.37
N LEU A 242 -12.40 -3.59 -1.61
CA LEU A 242 -13.32 -3.14 -2.65
C LEU A 242 -14.36 -4.25 -2.78
N PRO A 243 -15.65 -3.94 -2.83
CA PRO A 243 -16.65 -4.92 -3.19
C PRO A 243 -16.22 -5.64 -4.47
N GLY A 244 -16.05 -6.97 -4.41
CA GLY A 244 -15.53 -7.77 -5.52
C GLY A 244 -14.02 -8.02 -5.55
N ASP A 245 -13.18 -7.32 -4.80
CA ASP A 245 -11.73 -7.56 -4.73
C ASP A 245 -11.46 -8.68 -3.70
N VAL A 246 -11.22 -9.88 -4.20
CA VAL A 246 -11.07 -11.09 -3.39
C VAL A 246 -9.66 -11.18 -2.84
N ASN A 247 -8.67 -10.87 -3.67
CA ASN A 247 -7.27 -11.00 -3.27
C ASN A 247 -6.76 -9.80 -2.47
N LEU A 248 -7.59 -8.74 -2.34
CA LEU A 248 -7.31 -7.50 -1.62
C LEU A 248 -6.08 -6.78 -2.16
N ASN A 249 -5.91 -6.78 -3.49
CA ASN A 249 -4.81 -6.08 -4.17
C ASN A 249 -5.17 -4.63 -4.56
N GLY A 250 -6.39 -4.20 -4.26
CA GLY A 250 -6.94 -2.88 -4.55
C GLY A 250 -7.54 -2.76 -5.96
N VAL A 251 -7.74 -3.87 -6.68
CA VAL A 251 -8.28 -3.89 -8.05
C VAL A 251 -9.23 -5.08 -8.21
N VAL A 252 -10.47 -4.82 -8.63
CA VAL A 252 -11.41 -5.88 -9.03
C VAL A 252 -11.12 -6.30 -10.48
N ASP A 253 -10.53 -7.47 -10.69
CA ASP A 253 -10.16 -7.98 -12.02
C ASP A 253 -10.45 -9.49 -12.19
N ILE A 254 -9.89 -10.11 -13.24
CA ILE A 254 -10.13 -11.53 -13.55
C ILE A 254 -9.47 -12.49 -12.54
N ASN A 255 -8.44 -12.04 -11.82
CA ASN A 255 -7.74 -12.85 -10.83
C ASN A 255 -8.62 -13.08 -9.60
N ASP A 256 -9.47 -12.13 -9.24
CA ASP A 256 -10.48 -12.30 -8.18
C ASP A 256 -11.49 -13.38 -8.54
N TYR A 257 -11.95 -13.39 -9.79
CA TYR A 257 -12.83 -14.45 -10.29
C TYR A 257 -12.18 -15.83 -10.22
N PHE A 258 -10.87 -15.95 -10.50
CA PHE A 258 -10.19 -17.24 -10.40
C PHE A 258 -10.21 -17.79 -8.97
N LEU A 259 -10.09 -16.94 -7.96
CA LEU A 259 -10.18 -17.37 -6.56
C LEU A 259 -11.58 -17.89 -6.22
N ILE A 260 -12.64 -17.17 -6.64
CA ILE A 260 -14.04 -17.60 -6.47
C ILE A 260 -14.29 -18.92 -7.22
N ARG A 261 -13.84 -19.01 -8.48
CA ARG A 261 -14.01 -20.20 -9.33
C ARG A 261 -13.33 -21.43 -8.73
N ASP A 262 -12.07 -21.28 -8.29
CA ASP A 262 -11.24 -22.40 -7.86
C ASP A 262 -11.70 -22.97 -6.51
N HIS A 263 -12.38 -22.15 -5.69
CA HIS A 263 -12.92 -22.55 -4.40
C HIS A 263 -14.46 -22.69 -4.40
N PHE A 264 -15.11 -22.61 -5.55
CA PHE A 264 -16.57 -22.64 -5.64
C PHE A 264 -17.18 -23.87 -4.93
N ARG A 265 -18.15 -23.62 -4.05
CA ARG A 265 -18.82 -24.55 -3.13
C ARG A 265 -17.92 -25.17 -2.06
N GLN A 266 -16.78 -24.57 -1.77
CA GLN A 266 -15.90 -24.99 -0.69
C GLN A 266 -16.10 -24.08 0.52
N ALA A 267 -16.02 -24.67 1.72
CA ALA A 267 -15.89 -23.90 2.94
C ALA A 267 -14.45 -23.41 3.07
N VAL A 268 -14.26 -22.13 3.30
CA VAL A 268 -12.95 -21.49 3.42
C VAL A 268 -12.83 -20.75 4.75
N ALA A 269 -11.65 -20.80 5.35
CA ALA A 269 -11.37 -20.07 6.59
C ALA A 269 -10.81 -18.66 6.31
N ASP A 270 -10.29 -18.44 5.09
CA ASP A 270 -9.69 -17.17 4.66
C ASP A 270 -10.57 -16.57 3.54
N PRO A 271 -11.14 -15.36 3.74
CA PRO A 271 -11.91 -14.63 2.73
C PRO A 271 -11.19 -14.45 1.39
N LYS A 272 -9.85 -14.41 1.40
CA LYS A 272 -9.03 -14.29 0.18
C LYS A 272 -9.09 -15.52 -0.73
N LEU A 273 -9.75 -16.59 -0.29
CA LEU A 273 -10.02 -17.77 -1.09
C LEU A 273 -11.37 -17.71 -1.81
N GLY A 274 -12.05 -16.55 -1.85
CA GLY A 274 -13.27 -16.37 -2.64
C GLY A 274 -14.53 -16.04 -1.85
N ASP A 275 -14.48 -15.98 -0.52
CA ASP A 275 -15.63 -15.64 0.35
C ASP A 275 -15.67 -14.12 0.58
N LEU A 276 -16.33 -13.43 -0.35
CA LEU A 276 -16.58 -12.00 -0.33
C LEU A 276 -17.79 -11.65 0.55
N THR A 277 -18.86 -12.43 0.45
CA THR A 277 -20.20 -12.09 0.94
C THR A 277 -21.04 -13.36 1.16
N GLY A 278 -22.31 -13.20 1.50
CA GLY A 278 -23.20 -14.34 1.71
C GLY A 278 -24.65 -13.91 1.86
N PRO A 279 -25.54 -14.81 2.31
CA PRO A 279 -26.91 -14.47 2.61
C PRO A 279 -26.99 -13.27 3.57
N SER A 280 -27.74 -12.23 3.18
CA SER A 280 -27.84 -10.96 3.91
C SER A 280 -26.62 -10.03 3.78
N SER A 281 -25.79 -10.21 2.75
CA SER A 281 -24.61 -9.37 2.49
C SER A 281 -23.55 -9.45 3.59
N VAL A 282 -23.43 -10.63 4.21
CA VAL A 282 -22.43 -10.94 5.24
C VAL A 282 -21.78 -12.27 4.86
N ARG A 283 -20.45 -12.32 4.91
CA ARG A 283 -19.66 -13.55 4.69
C ARG A 283 -20.18 -14.72 5.51
N ASP A 284 -20.32 -15.87 4.88
CA ASP A 284 -20.85 -17.08 5.52
C ASP A 284 -19.84 -18.24 5.58
N GLY A 285 -18.60 -18.01 5.13
CA GLY A 285 -17.53 -19.00 5.13
C GLY A 285 -17.61 -19.98 3.96
N ILE A 286 -18.50 -19.77 2.99
CA ILE A 286 -18.70 -20.64 1.84
C ILE A 286 -18.57 -19.82 0.56
N VAL A 287 -17.69 -20.24 -0.35
CA VAL A 287 -17.57 -19.60 -1.66
C VAL A 287 -18.72 -20.05 -2.55
N ASP A 288 -19.65 -19.18 -2.90
CA ASP A 288 -20.84 -19.52 -3.68
C ASP A 288 -21.26 -18.44 -4.70
N PHE A 289 -22.54 -18.44 -5.08
CA PHE A 289 -23.06 -17.52 -6.08
C PHE A 289 -23.24 -16.09 -5.57
N TYR A 290 -23.32 -15.89 -4.25
CA TYR A 290 -23.34 -14.55 -3.68
C TYR A 290 -21.99 -13.86 -3.90
N ASP A 291 -20.87 -14.57 -3.71
CA ASP A 291 -19.52 -14.04 -3.99
C ASP A 291 -19.32 -13.70 -5.45
N PHE A 292 -19.69 -14.62 -6.34
CA PHE A 292 -19.62 -14.37 -7.77
C PHE A 292 -20.48 -13.18 -8.18
N ALA A 293 -21.68 -13.03 -7.60
CA ALA A 293 -22.55 -11.90 -7.89
C ALA A 293 -21.94 -10.57 -7.43
N GLU A 294 -21.31 -10.55 -6.25
CA GLU A 294 -20.63 -9.36 -5.73
C GLU A 294 -19.40 -8.99 -6.57
N TRP A 295 -18.55 -9.95 -6.94
CA TRP A 295 -17.47 -9.72 -7.90
C TRP A 295 -18.00 -9.18 -9.23
N LYS A 296 -18.98 -9.86 -9.83
CA LYS A 296 -19.53 -9.49 -11.14
C LYS A 296 -20.17 -8.09 -11.14
N ALA A 297 -20.76 -7.66 -10.02
CA ALA A 297 -21.35 -6.33 -9.90
C ALA A 297 -20.32 -5.21 -9.91
N ASN A 298 -19.07 -5.50 -9.51
CA ASN A 298 -18.01 -4.52 -9.35
C ASN A 298 -16.85 -4.68 -10.34
N ALA A 299 -16.77 -5.82 -11.02
CA ALA A 299 -15.73 -6.10 -12.01
C ALA A 299 -15.95 -5.30 -13.30
N PRO A 300 -14.86 -4.86 -13.97
CA PRO A 300 -14.98 -4.12 -15.22
C PRO A 300 -15.50 -5.02 -16.35
N PRO A 301 -16.21 -4.46 -17.36
CA PRO A 301 -16.89 -5.25 -18.39
C PRO A 301 -15.99 -6.25 -19.13
N GLN A 302 -14.71 -5.89 -19.36
CA GLN A 302 -13.74 -6.79 -19.98
C GLN A 302 -13.41 -8.02 -19.14
N ALA A 303 -13.34 -7.90 -17.81
CA ALA A 303 -13.10 -9.02 -16.91
C ALA A 303 -14.32 -9.96 -16.87
N VAL A 304 -15.53 -9.39 -16.84
CA VAL A 304 -16.78 -10.17 -16.94
C VAL A 304 -16.86 -10.92 -18.27
N ALA A 305 -16.55 -10.28 -19.39
CA ALA A 305 -16.56 -10.91 -20.71
C ALA A 305 -15.55 -12.08 -20.80
N LEU A 306 -14.36 -11.91 -20.23
CA LEU A 306 -13.36 -12.97 -20.13
C LEU A 306 -13.86 -14.14 -19.26
N ALA A 307 -14.42 -13.86 -18.08
CA ALA A 307 -14.92 -14.90 -17.18
C ALA A 307 -16.03 -15.75 -17.81
N LEU A 308 -16.95 -15.12 -18.56
CA LEU A 308 -18.04 -15.80 -19.26
C LEU A 308 -17.58 -16.61 -20.49
N GLY A 309 -16.41 -16.31 -21.03
CA GLY A 309 -15.81 -17.05 -22.15
C GLY A 309 -14.99 -18.28 -21.74
N LEU A 310 -14.73 -18.46 -20.44
CA LEU A 310 -13.94 -19.57 -19.93
C LEU A 310 -14.80 -20.83 -19.76
N PRO A 311 -14.29 -22.01 -20.17
CA PRO A 311 -14.99 -23.26 -19.90
C PRO A 311 -15.09 -23.45 -18.39
N VAL A 312 -16.33 -23.50 -17.88
CA VAL A 312 -16.60 -23.84 -16.49
C VAL A 312 -16.25 -25.33 -16.32
N PRO A 313 -15.32 -25.71 -15.43
CA PRO A 313 -15.08 -27.11 -15.13
C PRO A 313 -16.35 -27.71 -14.54
N GLU A 314 -17.08 -28.52 -15.30
CA GLU A 314 -18.24 -29.22 -14.76
C GLU A 314 -17.77 -30.49 -14.04
N PRO A 315 -17.82 -30.56 -12.69
CA PRO A 315 -17.58 -31.83 -11.98
C PRO A 315 -18.65 -32.90 -12.31
N GLY A 316 -19.79 -32.50 -12.89
CA GLY A 316 -20.93 -33.40 -13.16
C GLY A 316 -20.88 -34.14 -14.50
N SER A 317 -20.14 -33.67 -15.50
CA SER A 317 -20.20 -34.26 -16.85
C SER A 317 -19.54 -35.65 -16.89
N LEU A 318 -18.48 -35.88 -16.10
CA LEU A 318 -17.89 -37.22 -15.92
C LEU A 318 -18.83 -38.18 -15.18
N THR A 319 -19.54 -37.70 -14.13
CA THR A 319 -20.51 -38.53 -13.40
C THR A 319 -21.72 -38.87 -14.26
N LEU A 320 -22.16 -37.94 -15.12
CA LEU A 320 -23.23 -38.19 -16.08
C LEU A 320 -22.80 -39.19 -17.17
N LEU A 321 -21.53 -39.15 -17.60
CA LEU A 321 -20.97 -40.08 -18.59
C LEU A 321 -20.81 -41.50 -18.01
N VAL A 322 -20.37 -41.61 -16.75
CA VAL A 322 -20.29 -42.90 -16.04
C VAL A 322 -21.69 -43.44 -15.73
N GLY A 323 -22.63 -42.59 -15.32
CA GLY A 323 -24.02 -42.97 -15.06
C GLY A 323 -24.74 -43.47 -16.33
N THR A 324 -24.57 -42.77 -17.46
CA THR A 324 -25.14 -43.19 -18.75
C THR A 324 -24.51 -44.49 -19.27
N ALA A 325 -23.19 -44.68 -19.11
CA ALA A 325 -22.54 -45.95 -19.43
C ALA A 325 -23.07 -47.12 -18.56
N PHE A 326 -23.33 -46.88 -17.27
CA PHE A 326 -23.88 -47.89 -16.37
C PHE A 326 -25.33 -48.28 -16.74
N VAL A 327 -26.17 -47.29 -17.05
CA VAL A 327 -27.57 -47.53 -17.48
C VAL A 327 -27.61 -48.30 -18.81
N LEU A 328 -26.71 -47.98 -19.75
CA LEU A 328 -26.60 -48.71 -21.03
C LEU A 328 -26.07 -50.15 -20.85
N ALA A 329 -25.14 -50.36 -19.91
CA ALA A 329 -24.62 -51.69 -19.59
C ALA A 329 -25.69 -52.58 -18.92
N ILE A 330 -26.52 -52.03 -18.03
CA ILE A 330 -27.64 -52.75 -17.40
C ILE A 330 -28.70 -53.12 -18.45
N ARG A 331 -29.05 -52.21 -19.36
CA ARG A 331 -30.03 -52.48 -20.43
C ARG A 331 -29.61 -53.61 -21.37
N ARG A 332 -28.31 -53.74 -21.69
CA ARG A 332 -27.80 -54.80 -22.58
C ARG A 332 -27.88 -56.22 -22.01
N ARG A 333 -27.98 -56.39 -20.68
CA ARG A 333 -28.14 -57.72 -20.05
C ARG A 333 -29.60 -58.21 -19.97
N SER A 334 -30.56 -57.35 -20.32
CA SER A 334 -32.00 -57.66 -20.21
C SER A 334 -32.67 -58.07 -21.53
N ARG A 335 -31.89 -58.40 -22.57
CA ARG A 335 -32.35 -58.95 -23.85
C ARG A 335 -31.72 -60.30 -24.11
#